data_AF-A0A418NC09-F1
#
_entry.id   AF-A0A418NC09-F1
#
_cell.length_a   1.000
_cell.length_b   1.000
_cell.length_c   1.000
_cell.angle_alpha   90.00
_cell.angle_beta   90.00
_cell.angle_gamma   90.00
#
_symmetry.space_group_name_H-M   'P 1'
#
loop_
_entity.id
_entity.type
_entity.pdbx_description
1 polymer ?
#
loop_
_entity_poly.entity_id
_entity_poly.type
_entity_poly.pdbx_seq_one_letter_code
_entity_poly.pdbx_strand_id
1 'polypeptide(L)'
;MSLLHKYNVFQSIYERESVPSNLIGASVMGTPLEADEYGLNQKGKAVLSLRLVPDYFKLNEPPKHYNIKIVPQDNWGYSIDLTESSSIDQYLESQFKSKTRSIIRRYVRRLETCFPITYRLYYGDMDQTDYERVFDALHNMIKARFNQRNETHKEMWRWMELKKNTYDQILQKQASLFVIYDDTAPIEISLNYHLGPVLFSSVSSYDMDYAKFGLGHVEIYKQLEWCINNGYKLFEMGVGGMDYKQKWSNHIYRFNHWIMIPKKSPLIKLIGMMEHYRVVIKEYLKSKKVNDLRDFLIGKAKENKENKVPQESYGFKTLESPPSENDLVPCGIAECNQIGYKKTLNDLLYQEESPRKNIEIYKTDLSKGRYYVKIKNRWFIIHPILS
;
A
#
# COMPACT_ATOMS: atom_id res chain seq x y z
N MET A 1 -33.88 18.45 -2.67
CA MET A 1 -32.81 17.61 -3.25
C MET A 1 -31.59 18.48 -3.50
N SER A 2 -30.37 17.98 -3.24
CA SER A 2 -29.14 18.73 -3.55
C SER A 2 -29.04 18.99 -5.05
N LEU A 3 -28.56 20.18 -5.44
CA LEU A 3 -28.29 20.55 -6.83
C LEU A 3 -26.83 20.30 -7.25
N LEU A 4 -25.99 19.81 -6.32
CA LEU A 4 -24.60 19.46 -6.53
C LEU A 4 -24.30 18.11 -5.84
N HIS A 5 -23.76 17.17 -6.60
CA HIS A 5 -23.32 15.87 -6.10
C HIS A 5 -21.82 15.69 -6.39
N LYS A 6 -21.09 15.15 -5.41
CA LYS A 6 -19.64 14.96 -5.48
C LYS A 6 -19.32 13.48 -5.40
N TYR A 7 -18.50 13.00 -6.33
CA TYR A 7 -18.11 11.59 -6.43
C TYR A 7 -16.60 11.46 -6.52
N ASN A 8 -16.05 10.41 -5.88
CA ASN A 8 -14.67 9.99 -6.05
C ASN A 8 -14.62 8.87 -7.08
N VAL A 9 -14.33 9.18 -8.34
CA VAL A 9 -14.45 8.23 -9.44
C VAL A 9 -13.45 7.09 -9.29
N PHE A 10 -12.18 7.38 -8.99
CA PHE A 10 -11.17 6.36 -8.78
C PHE A 10 -11.58 5.32 -7.74
N GLN A 11 -12.12 5.77 -6.60
CA GLN A 11 -12.57 4.87 -5.54
C GLN A 11 -13.80 4.05 -5.96
N SER A 12 -14.78 4.68 -6.63
CA SER A 12 -15.96 3.97 -7.12
C SER A 12 -15.61 2.88 -8.13
N ILE A 13 -14.69 3.17 -9.05
CA ILE A 13 -14.22 2.23 -10.09
C ILE A 13 -13.66 0.95 -9.47
N TYR A 14 -12.84 1.06 -8.42
CA TYR A 14 -12.16 -0.12 -7.89
C TYR A 14 -12.83 -0.75 -6.67
N GLU A 15 -13.37 0.05 -5.74
CA GLU A 15 -14.01 -0.52 -4.55
C GLU A 15 -15.44 -1.02 -4.79
N ARG A 16 -16.07 -0.59 -5.89
CA ARG A 16 -17.49 -0.89 -6.17
C ARG A 16 -17.76 -1.34 -7.59
N GLU A 17 -16.73 -1.42 -8.44
CA GLU A 17 -16.82 -1.74 -9.87
C GLU A 17 -17.89 -0.95 -10.64
N SER A 18 -18.22 0.24 -10.15
CA SER A 18 -19.37 0.99 -10.63
C SER A 18 -19.11 2.48 -10.69
N VAL A 19 -19.94 3.15 -11.49
CA VAL A 19 -19.89 4.60 -11.69
C VAL A 19 -21.28 5.20 -11.56
N PRO A 20 -21.40 6.51 -11.25
CA PRO A 20 -22.67 7.22 -11.30
C PRO A 20 -23.46 6.86 -12.55
N SER A 21 -24.73 6.47 -12.41
CA SER A 21 -25.64 6.08 -13.51
C SER A 21 -25.71 7.06 -14.70
N ASN A 22 -25.23 8.29 -14.52
CA ASN A 22 -25.08 9.31 -15.57
C ASN A 22 -23.85 9.12 -16.49
N LEU A 23 -22.95 8.19 -16.18
CA LEU A 23 -21.72 7.87 -16.93
C LEU A 23 -21.91 6.57 -17.76
N ILE A 24 -23.00 6.50 -18.52
CA ILE A 24 -23.30 5.35 -19.37
C ILE A 24 -22.17 5.12 -20.38
N GLY A 25 -21.76 3.86 -20.55
CA GLY A 25 -20.69 3.49 -21.48
C GLY A 25 -19.30 3.89 -20.99
N ALA A 26 -19.13 4.10 -19.68
CA ALA A 26 -17.82 4.24 -19.09
C ALA A 26 -17.03 2.92 -19.20
N SER A 27 -15.73 3.03 -19.43
CA SER A 27 -14.83 1.88 -19.42
C SER A 27 -13.44 2.24 -18.91
N VAL A 28 -12.75 1.24 -18.39
CA VAL A 28 -11.34 1.29 -18.01
C VAL A 28 -10.62 0.16 -18.74
N MET A 29 -9.61 0.50 -19.54
CA MET A 29 -8.84 -0.50 -20.31
C MET A 29 -9.70 -1.45 -21.16
N GLY A 30 -10.83 -0.96 -21.66
CA GLY A 30 -11.80 -1.75 -22.45
C GLY A 30 -12.81 -2.54 -21.62
N THR A 31 -12.65 -2.59 -20.29
CA THR A 31 -13.63 -3.19 -19.37
C THR A 31 -14.78 -2.21 -19.14
N PRO A 32 -16.02 -2.55 -19.51
CA PRO A 32 -17.19 -1.72 -19.22
C PRO A 32 -17.41 -1.62 -17.70
N LEU A 33 -17.89 -0.45 -17.25
CA LEU A 33 -18.26 -0.22 -15.86
C LEU A 33 -19.78 -0.25 -15.69
N GLU A 34 -20.23 -0.84 -14.59
CA GLU A 34 -21.66 -0.87 -14.26
C GLU A 34 -22.12 0.47 -13.68
N ALA A 35 -23.42 0.76 -13.81
CA ALA A 35 -24.03 1.91 -13.15
C ALA A 35 -24.28 1.58 -11.68
N ASP A 36 -23.87 2.45 -10.76
CA ASP A 36 -24.13 2.27 -9.34
C ASP A 36 -25.63 2.44 -9.02
N GLU A 37 -26.18 1.56 -8.18
CA GLU A 37 -27.54 1.73 -7.63
C GLU A 37 -27.63 2.94 -6.69
N TYR A 38 -26.47 3.36 -6.14
CA TYR A 38 -26.34 4.50 -5.23
C TYR A 38 -26.33 5.86 -5.96
N GLY A 39 -26.09 5.87 -7.27
CA GLY A 39 -26.13 7.08 -8.08
C GLY A 39 -27.57 7.47 -8.35
N LEU A 40 -28.06 8.50 -7.64
CA LEU A 40 -29.32 9.16 -7.99
C LEU A 40 -29.39 9.36 -9.50
N ASN A 41 -30.42 8.83 -10.15
CA ASN A 41 -30.63 9.01 -11.59
C ASN A 41 -30.95 10.48 -11.87
N GLN A 42 -29.90 11.28 -12.02
CA GLN A 42 -29.98 12.73 -12.00
C GLN A 42 -30.24 13.32 -13.38
N LYS A 43 -30.76 12.58 -14.39
CA LYS A 43 -30.92 12.97 -15.82
C LYS A 43 -30.95 14.50 -16.11
N GLY A 44 -29.80 15.20 -16.04
CA GLY A 44 -29.71 16.65 -16.19
C GLY A 44 -30.41 17.53 -15.13
N LYS A 45 -30.61 17.05 -13.89
CA LYS A 45 -31.29 17.73 -12.78
C LYS A 45 -30.35 18.31 -11.71
N ALA A 46 -29.09 17.88 -11.68
CA ALA A 46 -28.08 18.38 -10.76
C ALA A 46 -26.68 18.39 -11.41
N VAL A 47 -25.80 19.24 -10.88
CA VAL A 47 -24.37 19.24 -11.23
C VAL A 47 -23.70 18.00 -10.62
N LEU A 48 -22.87 17.33 -11.42
CA LEU A 48 -22.03 16.23 -10.95
C LEU A 48 -20.57 16.69 -10.94
N SER A 49 -19.92 16.55 -9.80
CA SER A 49 -18.53 16.95 -9.56
C SER A 49 -17.71 15.68 -9.26
N LEU A 50 -16.99 15.24 -10.27
CA LEU A 50 -16.29 13.95 -10.31
C LEU A 50 -14.80 14.18 -10.12
N ARG A 51 -14.27 13.84 -8.95
CA ARG A 51 -12.82 13.98 -8.64
C ARG A 51 -12.08 12.68 -8.93
N LEU A 52 -10.78 12.78 -9.13
CA LEU A 52 -9.87 11.65 -9.36
C LEU A 52 -10.35 10.77 -10.50
N VAL A 53 -10.65 11.37 -11.65
CA VAL A 53 -10.89 10.63 -12.90
C VAL A 53 -9.52 10.30 -13.51
N PRO A 54 -9.10 9.02 -13.58
CA PRO A 54 -7.82 8.67 -14.21
C PRO A 54 -7.88 8.95 -15.72
N ASP A 55 -6.73 9.13 -16.37
CA ASP A 55 -6.67 9.48 -17.79
C ASP A 55 -7.04 8.31 -18.72
N TYR A 56 -6.87 7.08 -18.25
CA TYR A 56 -7.33 5.86 -18.92
C TYR A 56 -8.84 5.60 -18.76
N PHE A 57 -9.57 6.42 -17.98
CA PHE A 57 -11.02 6.36 -17.92
C PHE A 57 -11.62 6.92 -19.21
N LYS A 58 -12.44 6.11 -19.89
CA LYS A 58 -13.07 6.48 -21.15
C LYS A 58 -14.58 6.51 -21.02
N LEU A 59 -15.21 7.48 -21.67
CA LEU A 59 -16.64 7.45 -21.97
C LEU A 59 -16.80 7.11 -23.45
N ASN A 60 -17.54 6.05 -23.74
CA ASN A 60 -17.83 5.65 -25.12
C ASN A 60 -18.76 6.64 -25.82
N GLU A 61 -19.65 7.30 -25.07
CA GLU A 61 -20.52 8.36 -25.58
C GLU A 61 -20.48 9.61 -24.68
N PRO A 62 -20.54 10.82 -25.27
CA PRO A 62 -20.67 12.03 -24.49
C PRO A 62 -22.05 12.09 -23.81
N PRO A 63 -22.13 12.49 -22.52
CA PRO A 63 -23.39 12.53 -21.80
C PRO A 63 -24.36 13.56 -22.41
N LYS A 64 -25.43 13.08 -23.04
CA LYS A 64 -26.37 13.89 -23.85
C LYS A 64 -26.90 15.14 -23.13
N HIS A 65 -27.15 15.05 -21.82
CA HIS A 65 -27.78 16.10 -21.01
C HIS A 65 -26.79 17.08 -20.34
N TYR A 66 -25.49 16.86 -20.48
CA TYR A 66 -24.46 17.59 -19.75
C TYR A 66 -23.45 18.24 -20.68
N ASN A 67 -22.90 19.38 -20.24
CA ASN A 67 -21.63 19.91 -20.72
C ASN A 67 -20.56 19.52 -19.70
N ILE A 68 -19.39 19.06 -20.16
CA ILE A 68 -18.28 18.67 -19.28
C ILE A 68 -17.24 19.79 -19.26
N LYS A 69 -16.85 20.23 -18.06
CA LYS A 69 -15.64 21.02 -17.82
C LYS A 69 -14.61 20.13 -17.15
N ILE A 70 -13.42 20.01 -17.74
CA ILE A 70 -12.32 19.20 -17.22
C ILE A 70 -11.28 20.12 -16.58
N VAL A 71 -10.89 19.83 -15.35
CA VAL A 71 -9.83 20.55 -14.63
C VAL A 71 -8.73 19.54 -14.25
N PRO A 72 -7.52 19.67 -14.80
CA PRO A 72 -6.39 18.83 -14.40
C PRO A 72 -6.04 19.02 -12.92
N GLN A 73 -5.88 17.94 -12.16
CA GLN A 73 -5.58 17.99 -10.72
C GLN A 73 -4.09 17.89 -10.45
N ASP A 74 -3.60 18.52 -9.39
CA ASP A 74 -2.20 18.40 -8.95
C ASP A 74 -1.91 17.04 -8.25
N ASN A 75 -2.85 16.11 -8.38
CA ASN A 75 -2.76 14.74 -7.91
C ASN A 75 -2.29 13.86 -9.08
N TRP A 76 -1.10 13.27 -8.93
CA TRP A 76 -0.55 12.31 -9.88
C TRP A 76 -0.94 10.87 -9.51
N GLY A 77 -1.25 10.08 -10.52
CA GLY A 77 -1.45 8.63 -10.46
C GLY A 77 -0.24 7.88 -10.98
N TYR A 78 -0.04 6.68 -10.45
CA TYR A 78 1.16 5.88 -10.64
C TYR A 78 0.73 4.46 -10.93
N SER A 79 1.17 3.94 -12.06
CA SER A 79 0.81 2.59 -12.50
C SER A 79 1.94 1.96 -13.29
N ILE A 80 1.89 0.64 -13.36
CA ILE A 80 2.86 -0.19 -14.04
C ILE A 80 2.14 -0.86 -15.20
N ASP A 81 2.46 -0.42 -16.41
CA ASP A 81 2.02 -1.02 -17.65
C ASP A 81 2.85 -2.29 -17.92
N LEU A 82 2.13 -3.41 -18.05
CA LEU A 82 2.68 -4.75 -18.24
C LEU A 82 2.42 -5.29 -19.66
N THR A 83 1.78 -4.50 -20.54
CA THR A 83 1.39 -4.95 -21.89
C THR A 83 2.55 -5.51 -22.72
N GLU A 84 3.73 -4.91 -22.59
CA GLU A 84 4.95 -5.32 -23.31
C GLU A 84 5.89 -6.24 -22.49
N SER A 85 5.44 -6.73 -21.33
CA SER A 85 6.25 -7.53 -20.41
C SER A 85 5.77 -8.99 -20.35
N SER A 86 6.57 -9.89 -20.91
CA SER A 86 6.35 -11.34 -20.87
C SER A 86 6.82 -12.01 -19.57
N SER A 87 7.66 -11.33 -18.79
CA SER A 87 8.15 -11.78 -17.49
C SER A 87 8.52 -10.62 -16.58
N ILE A 88 8.57 -10.89 -15.27
CA ILE A 88 9.05 -9.90 -14.29
C ILE A 88 10.48 -9.45 -14.58
N ASP A 89 11.34 -10.34 -15.08
CA ASP A 89 12.72 -9.99 -15.39
C ASP A 89 12.82 -9.05 -16.59
N GLN A 90 12.01 -9.25 -17.64
CA GLN A 90 11.93 -8.33 -18.77
C GLN A 90 11.45 -6.95 -18.34
N TYR A 91 10.43 -6.91 -17.49
CA TYR A 91 9.93 -5.66 -16.91
C TYR A 91 11.02 -4.95 -16.08
N LEU A 92 11.73 -5.68 -15.21
CA LEU A 92 12.80 -5.11 -14.42
C LEU A 92 13.92 -4.55 -15.30
N GLU A 93 14.27 -5.24 -16.38
CA GLU A 93 15.31 -4.85 -17.33
C GLU A 93 14.99 -3.55 -18.06
N SER A 94 13.73 -3.36 -18.48
CA SER A 94 13.27 -2.15 -19.14
C SER A 94 13.15 -0.97 -18.18
N GLN A 95 12.69 -1.20 -16.94
CA GLN A 95 12.41 -0.13 -15.99
C GLN A 95 13.62 0.32 -15.16
N PHE A 96 14.50 -0.61 -14.77
CA PHE A 96 15.52 -0.34 -13.76
C PHE A 96 16.94 -0.54 -14.29
N LYS A 97 17.89 0.25 -13.76
CA LYS A 97 19.33 0.02 -13.96
C LYS A 97 19.78 -1.27 -13.26
N SER A 98 20.84 -1.89 -13.78
CA SER A 98 21.41 -3.16 -13.31
C SER A 98 21.60 -3.23 -11.78
N LYS A 99 22.14 -2.18 -11.16
CA LYS A 99 22.31 -2.10 -9.71
C LYS A 99 20.99 -2.22 -8.95
N THR A 100 19.95 -1.50 -9.37
CA THR A 100 18.63 -1.54 -8.71
C THR A 100 17.97 -2.90 -8.89
N ARG A 101 18.06 -3.50 -10.09
CA ARG A 101 17.57 -4.87 -10.35
C ARG A 101 18.23 -5.87 -9.41
N SER A 102 19.55 -5.78 -9.24
CA SER A 102 20.29 -6.64 -8.33
C SER A 102 19.85 -6.47 -6.86
N ILE A 103 19.49 -5.26 -6.43
CA ILE A 103 19.01 -5.00 -5.07
C ILE A 103 17.62 -5.62 -4.86
N ILE A 104 16.69 -5.42 -5.80
CA ILE A 104 15.34 -6.00 -5.73
C ILE A 104 15.41 -7.53 -5.65
N ARG A 105 16.16 -8.15 -6.57
CA ARG A 105 16.37 -9.62 -6.57
C ARG A 105 17.04 -10.12 -5.28
N ARG A 106 17.95 -9.33 -4.69
CA ARG A 106 18.58 -9.65 -3.41
C ARG A 106 17.58 -9.64 -2.25
N TYR A 107 16.62 -8.71 -2.23
CA TYR A 107 15.58 -8.68 -1.20
C TYR A 107 14.75 -9.97 -1.20
N VAL A 108 14.26 -10.37 -2.38
CA VAL A 108 13.51 -11.63 -2.57
C VAL A 108 14.34 -12.83 -2.10
N ARG A 109 15.54 -13.00 -2.67
CA ARG A 109 16.43 -14.12 -2.35
C ARG A 109 16.78 -14.19 -0.87
N ARG A 110 17.12 -13.06 -0.24
CA ARG A 110 17.51 -13.06 1.17
C ARG A 110 16.34 -13.39 2.08
N LEU A 111 15.14 -12.92 1.76
CA LEU A 111 13.93 -13.26 2.51
C LEU A 111 13.67 -14.78 2.45
N GLU A 112 13.68 -15.36 1.24
CA GLU A 112 13.49 -16.81 1.01
C GLU A 112 14.63 -17.67 1.59
N THR A 113 15.85 -17.13 1.68
CA THR A 113 16.98 -17.82 2.31
C THR A 113 16.85 -17.85 3.83
N CYS A 114 16.42 -16.75 4.42
CA CYS A 114 16.41 -16.59 5.88
C CYS A 114 15.17 -17.22 6.53
N PHE A 115 14.04 -17.28 5.81
CA PHE A 115 12.76 -17.69 6.37
C PHE A 115 12.03 -18.69 5.47
N PRO A 116 11.18 -19.56 6.03
CA PRO A 116 10.28 -20.42 5.25
C PRO A 116 9.14 -19.60 4.63
N ILE A 117 9.44 -18.88 3.55
CA ILE A 117 8.49 -17.96 2.94
C ILE A 117 7.46 -18.69 2.08
N THR A 118 6.19 -18.32 2.24
CA THR A 118 5.12 -18.69 1.30
C THR A 118 4.41 -17.44 0.81
N TYR A 119 4.19 -17.35 -0.51
CA TYR A 119 3.38 -16.32 -1.14
C TYR A 119 1.98 -16.86 -1.41
N ARG A 120 0.92 -16.15 -1.00
CA ARG A 120 -0.45 -16.51 -1.33
C ARG A 120 -1.22 -15.31 -1.85
N LEU A 121 -2.01 -15.53 -2.90
CA LEU A 121 -3.03 -14.60 -3.35
C LEU A 121 -4.40 -15.24 -3.12
N TYR A 122 -5.15 -14.72 -2.13
CA TYR A 122 -6.51 -15.14 -1.87
C TYR A 122 -7.46 -14.44 -2.84
N TYR A 123 -7.97 -15.18 -3.83
CA TYR A 123 -8.78 -14.66 -4.93
C TYR A 123 -9.85 -15.68 -5.34
N GLY A 124 -11.09 -15.44 -4.94
CA GLY A 124 -12.22 -16.36 -5.15
C GLY A 124 -12.35 -17.49 -4.12
N ASP A 125 -11.36 -17.67 -3.24
CA ASP A 125 -11.38 -18.68 -2.19
C ASP A 125 -10.53 -18.22 -0.98
N MET A 126 -11.15 -18.21 0.20
CA MET A 126 -10.52 -17.91 1.48
C MET A 126 -11.43 -18.38 2.63
N ASP A 127 -10.88 -19.12 3.59
CA ASP A 127 -11.61 -19.44 4.82
C ASP A 127 -11.87 -18.17 5.64
N GLN A 128 -13.05 -18.07 6.26
CA GLN A 128 -13.43 -16.88 7.03
C GLN A 128 -12.52 -16.64 8.24
N THR A 129 -12.07 -17.70 8.92
CA THR A 129 -11.17 -17.60 10.07
C THR A 129 -9.80 -17.08 9.64
N ASP A 130 -9.29 -17.60 8.51
CA ASP A 130 -8.06 -17.09 7.90
C ASP A 130 -8.20 -15.64 7.45
N TYR A 131 -9.35 -15.28 6.87
CA TYR A 131 -9.65 -13.90 6.49
C TYR A 131 -9.56 -12.96 7.69
N GLU A 132 -10.26 -13.29 8.78
CA GLU A 132 -10.25 -12.45 9.99
C GLU A 132 -8.84 -12.28 10.55
N ARG A 133 -8.07 -13.37 10.64
CA ARG A 133 -6.69 -13.37 11.11
C ARG A 133 -5.77 -12.50 10.24
N VAL A 134 -5.82 -12.67 8.92
CA VAL A 134 -5.00 -11.90 7.97
C VAL A 134 -5.40 -10.44 7.99
N PHE A 135 -6.70 -10.13 7.94
CA PHE A 135 -7.15 -8.75 7.91
C PHE A 135 -6.83 -8.01 9.22
N ASP A 136 -6.93 -8.67 10.37
CA ASP A 136 -6.50 -8.10 11.65
C ASP A 136 -4.98 -7.92 11.74
N ALA A 137 -4.20 -8.82 11.15
CA ALA A 137 -2.75 -8.63 11.02
C ALA A 137 -2.41 -7.39 10.17
N LEU A 138 -3.09 -7.19 9.03
CA LEU A 138 -2.93 -5.99 8.20
C LEU A 138 -3.24 -4.71 9.01
N HIS A 139 -4.35 -4.73 9.75
CA HIS A 139 -4.73 -3.62 10.63
C HIS A 139 -3.64 -3.26 11.64
N ASN A 140 -3.04 -4.28 12.27
CA ASN A 140 -1.99 -4.12 13.26
C ASN A 140 -0.70 -3.58 12.62
N MET A 141 -0.30 -4.09 11.46
CA MET A 141 0.85 -3.58 10.71
C MET A 141 0.66 -2.12 10.29
N ILE A 142 -0.54 -1.75 9.83
CA ILE A 142 -0.92 -0.37 9.53
C ILE A 142 -0.72 0.49 10.78
N LYS A 143 -1.38 0.16 11.90
CA LYS A 143 -1.25 0.90 13.17
C LYS A 143 0.19 1.07 13.62
N ALA A 144 0.98 -0.01 13.60
CA ALA A 144 2.38 0.02 14.01
C ALA A 144 3.19 1.01 13.16
N ARG A 145 2.97 1.03 11.85
CA ARG A 145 3.60 1.97 10.91
C ARG A 145 3.16 3.42 11.14
N PHE A 146 1.91 3.68 11.51
CA PHE A 146 1.42 5.03 11.83
C PHE A 146 2.03 5.58 13.11
N ASN A 147 2.11 4.75 14.15
CA ASN A 147 2.75 5.13 15.41
C ASN A 147 4.23 5.48 15.18
N GLN A 148 4.94 4.77 14.28
CA GLN A 148 6.32 5.10 13.93
C GLN A 148 6.44 6.47 13.22
N ARG A 149 5.45 6.85 12.42
CA ARG A 149 5.47 8.08 11.61
C ARG A 149 4.81 9.29 12.28
N ASN A 150 4.21 9.09 13.46
CA ASN A 150 3.32 10.06 14.12
C ASN A 150 2.23 10.64 13.18
N GLU A 151 1.69 9.79 12.32
CA GLU A 151 0.67 10.14 11.33
C GLU A 151 -0.66 9.47 11.67
N THR A 152 -1.77 10.00 11.17
CA THR A 152 -3.09 9.34 11.24
C THR A 152 -3.44 8.76 9.87
N HIS A 153 -3.83 7.48 9.82
CA HIS A 153 -4.24 6.86 8.56
C HIS A 153 -5.59 7.42 8.11
N LYS A 154 -5.65 7.90 6.86
CA LYS A 154 -6.82 8.59 6.30
C LYS A 154 -8.08 7.71 6.18
N GLU A 155 -7.91 6.38 6.13
CA GLU A 155 -9.02 5.44 5.93
C GLU A 155 -9.37 4.63 7.19
N MET A 156 -8.73 4.91 8.33
CA MET A 156 -8.95 4.15 9.57
C MET A 156 -10.39 4.20 10.08
N TRP A 157 -11.07 5.32 9.83
CA TRP A 157 -12.45 5.55 10.26
C TRP A 157 -13.45 4.58 9.61
N ARG A 158 -13.09 3.96 8.48
CA ARG A 158 -13.96 3.06 7.71
C ARG A 158 -13.49 1.60 7.71
N TRP A 159 -12.53 1.25 8.57
CA TRP A 159 -11.90 -0.08 8.60
C TRP A 159 -12.90 -1.23 8.77
N MET A 160 -13.92 -1.05 9.61
CA MET A 160 -14.95 -2.08 9.84
C MET A 160 -15.81 -2.34 8.61
N GLU A 161 -16.17 -1.28 7.87
CA GLU A 161 -16.90 -1.41 6.60
C GLU A 161 -16.02 -2.09 5.55
N LEU A 162 -14.74 -1.71 5.48
CA LEU A 162 -13.77 -2.33 4.59
C LEU A 162 -13.60 -3.83 4.89
N LYS A 163 -13.43 -4.20 6.17
CA LYS A 163 -13.34 -5.61 6.62
C LYS A 163 -14.60 -6.39 6.25
N LYS A 164 -15.78 -5.79 6.44
CA LYS A 164 -17.03 -6.47 6.09
C LYS A 164 -17.15 -6.73 4.59
N ASN A 165 -16.91 -5.72 3.77
CA ASN A 165 -17.16 -5.81 2.33
C ASN A 165 -16.08 -6.62 1.60
N THR A 166 -14.83 -6.54 2.05
CA THR A 166 -13.69 -7.16 1.35
C THR A 166 -13.83 -8.68 1.28
N TYR A 167 -14.36 -9.34 2.31
CA TYR A 167 -14.52 -10.80 2.30
C TYR A 167 -15.43 -11.25 1.15
N ASP A 168 -16.62 -10.66 1.04
CA ASP A 168 -17.57 -10.94 -0.04
C ASP A 168 -16.95 -10.64 -1.41
N GLN A 169 -16.20 -9.53 -1.52
CA GLN A 169 -15.51 -9.15 -2.75
C GLN A 169 -14.40 -10.14 -3.14
N ILE A 170 -13.69 -10.74 -2.17
CA ILE A 170 -12.72 -11.80 -2.45
C ILE A 170 -13.42 -13.01 -3.04
N LEU A 171 -14.51 -13.47 -2.43
CA LEU A 171 -15.29 -14.62 -2.91
C LEU A 171 -15.87 -14.37 -4.31
N GLN A 172 -16.27 -13.13 -4.59
CA GLN A 172 -16.79 -12.69 -5.89
C GLN A 172 -15.69 -12.36 -6.91
N LYS A 173 -14.40 -12.53 -6.56
CA LYS A 173 -13.26 -12.23 -7.45
C LYS A 173 -13.17 -10.76 -7.89
N GLN A 174 -13.63 -9.86 -7.03
CA GLN A 174 -13.54 -8.40 -7.18
C GLN A 174 -12.39 -7.81 -6.35
N ALA A 175 -12.02 -8.48 -5.26
CA ALA A 175 -10.88 -8.14 -4.41
C ALA A 175 -9.95 -9.34 -4.21
N SER A 176 -8.74 -9.10 -3.75
CA SER A 176 -7.84 -10.13 -3.25
C SER A 176 -7.01 -9.64 -2.08
N LEU A 177 -6.51 -10.60 -1.29
CA LEU A 177 -5.42 -10.37 -0.35
C LEU A 177 -4.17 -11.09 -0.86
N PHE A 178 -3.14 -10.33 -1.20
CA PHE A 178 -1.80 -10.86 -1.36
C PHE A 178 -1.12 -10.91 0.01
N VAL A 179 -0.54 -12.06 0.36
CA VAL A 179 0.07 -12.27 1.68
C VAL A 179 1.43 -12.95 1.51
N ILE A 180 2.44 -12.37 2.13
CA ILE A 180 3.73 -13.03 2.38
C ILE A 180 3.69 -13.60 3.78
N TYR A 181 3.84 -14.92 3.88
CA TYR A 181 3.95 -15.63 5.15
C TYR A 181 5.40 -15.97 5.45
N ASP A 182 5.79 -15.80 6.71
CA ASP A 182 6.90 -16.52 7.32
C ASP A 182 6.30 -17.68 8.12
N ASP A 183 6.43 -18.89 7.58
CA ASP A 183 5.72 -20.08 8.06
C ASP A 183 4.20 -19.87 8.01
N THR A 184 3.54 -19.68 9.15
CA THR A 184 2.09 -19.40 9.25
C THR A 184 1.79 -17.93 9.56
N ALA A 185 2.80 -17.14 9.91
CA ALA A 185 2.65 -15.75 10.33
C ALA A 185 2.66 -14.81 9.10
N PRO A 186 1.62 -14.01 8.87
CA PRO A 186 1.65 -13.01 7.81
C PRO A 186 2.64 -11.90 8.18
N ILE A 187 3.56 -11.58 7.28
CA ILE A 187 4.60 -10.55 7.47
C ILE A 187 4.47 -9.38 6.49
N GLU A 188 3.72 -9.54 5.41
CA GLU A 188 3.28 -8.47 4.50
C GLU A 188 1.92 -8.84 3.95
N ILE A 189 1.03 -7.86 3.85
CA ILE A 189 -0.31 -8.03 3.33
C ILE A 189 -0.68 -6.83 2.46
N SER A 190 -1.22 -7.12 1.27
CA SER A 190 -1.74 -6.16 0.31
C SER A 190 -3.19 -6.49 -0.02
N LEU A 191 -4.09 -5.52 0.21
CA LEU A 191 -5.46 -5.52 -0.29
C LEU A 191 -5.48 -4.94 -1.69
N ASN A 192 -5.96 -5.76 -2.64
CA ASN A 192 -6.07 -5.40 -4.04
C ASN A 192 -7.52 -5.47 -4.53
N TYR A 193 -7.83 -4.66 -5.53
CA TYR A 193 -9.08 -4.73 -6.30
C TYR A 193 -8.80 -5.09 -7.75
N HIS A 194 -9.73 -5.81 -8.37
CA HIS A 194 -9.61 -6.33 -9.72
C HIS A 194 -10.62 -5.62 -10.62
N LEU A 195 -10.21 -5.17 -11.80
CA LEU A 195 -11.13 -4.62 -12.80
C LEU A 195 -10.67 -5.01 -14.20
N GLY A 196 -11.24 -6.10 -14.72
CA GLY A 196 -10.78 -6.72 -15.96
C GLY A 196 -9.26 -6.96 -15.92
N PRO A 197 -8.46 -6.37 -16.83
CA PRO A 197 -7.01 -6.57 -16.86
C PRO A 197 -6.22 -5.68 -15.89
N VAL A 198 -6.88 -5.01 -14.93
CA VAL A 198 -6.23 -4.10 -13.98
C VAL A 198 -6.25 -4.70 -12.57
N LEU A 199 -5.09 -4.70 -11.91
CA LEU A 199 -4.96 -4.97 -10.48
C LEU A 199 -4.61 -3.65 -9.76
N PHE A 200 -5.47 -3.19 -8.86
CA PHE A 200 -5.22 -1.99 -8.05
C PHE A 200 -4.76 -2.37 -6.65
N SER A 201 -3.50 -2.07 -6.32
CA SER A 201 -2.97 -2.21 -4.97
C SER A 201 -3.40 -1.02 -4.11
N SER A 202 -4.41 -1.25 -3.28
CA SER A 202 -5.12 -0.20 -2.56
C SER A 202 -4.48 0.11 -1.21
N VAL A 203 -4.28 -0.92 -0.40
CA VAL A 203 -3.74 -0.81 0.96
C VAL A 203 -2.74 -1.93 1.18
N SER A 204 -1.52 -1.58 1.55
CA SER A 204 -0.50 -2.55 1.94
C SER A 204 0.23 -2.11 3.20
N SER A 205 0.62 -3.09 4.01
CA SER A 205 1.56 -2.89 5.11
C SER A 205 2.34 -4.17 5.41
N TYR A 206 3.37 -4.03 6.22
CA TYR A 206 4.27 -5.13 6.57
C TYR A 206 4.74 -5.06 8.02
N ASP A 207 5.21 -6.18 8.54
CA ASP A 207 5.85 -6.30 9.85
C ASP A 207 7.22 -5.58 9.83
N MET A 208 7.33 -4.52 10.63
CA MET A 208 8.52 -3.68 10.70
C MET A 208 9.78 -4.41 11.16
N ASP A 209 9.64 -5.57 11.82
CA ASP A 209 10.77 -6.43 12.17
C ASP A 209 11.51 -6.98 10.93
N TYR A 210 10.86 -6.97 9.75
CA TYR A 210 11.43 -7.44 8.48
C TYR A 210 11.87 -6.28 7.57
N ALA A 211 11.91 -5.04 8.06
CA ALA A 211 12.17 -3.85 7.23
C ALA A 211 13.47 -3.96 6.40
N LYS A 212 14.50 -4.62 6.91
CA LYS A 212 15.79 -4.83 6.22
C LYS A 212 15.70 -5.69 4.96
N PHE A 213 14.68 -6.55 4.89
CA PHE A 213 14.39 -7.40 3.73
C PHE A 213 13.63 -6.67 2.64
N GLY A 214 13.27 -5.39 2.83
CA GLY A 214 12.64 -4.59 1.77
C GLY A 214 11.29 -5.13 1.32
N LEU A 215 10.43 -5.55 2.25
CA LEU A 215 9.17 -6.24 1.96
C LEU A 215 8.28 -5.53 0.93
N GLY A 216 8.21 -4.20 0.93
CA GLY A 216 7.46 -3.47 -0.11
C GLY A 216 8.01 -3.64 -1.53
N HIS A 217 9.32 -3.91 -1.71
CA HIS A 217 9.86 -4.29 -3.03
C HIS A 217 9.56 -5.75 -3.38
N VAL A 218 9.56 -6.64 -2.38
CA VAL A 218 9.23 -8.06 -2.56
C VAL A 218 7.76 -8.22 -2.95
N GLU A 219 6.86 -7.49 -2.27
CA GLU A 219 5.43 -7.38 -2.58
C GLU A 219 5.23 -7.01 -4.05
N ILE A 220 5.75 -5.85 -4.48
CA ILE A 220 5.56 -5.38 -5.87
C ILE A 220 6.15 -6.40 -6.85
N TYR A 221 7.35 -6.91 -6.59
CA TYR A 221 7.98 -7.93 -7.46
C TYR A 221 7.07 -9.14 -7.66
N LYS A 222 6.55 -9.71 -6.56
CA LYS A 222 5.76 -10.94 -6.59
C LYS A 222 4.35 -10.73 -7.13
N GLN A 223 3.73 -9.58 -6.86
CA GLN A 223 2.45 -9.24 -7.46
C GLN A 223 2.58 -8.97 -8.96
N LEU A 224 3.65 -8.32 -9.42
CA LEU A 224 3.90 -8.15 -10.86
C LEU A 224 4.15 -9.49 -11.56
N GLU A 225 4.94 -10.37 -10.94
CA GLU A 225 5.14 -11.75 -11.42
C GLU A 225 3.79 -12.49 -11.57
N TRP A 226 2.92 -12.39 -10.57
CA TRP A 226 1.57 -12.96 -10.64
C TRP A 226 0.72 -12.32 -11.74
N CYS A 227 0.69 -10.99 -11.83
CA CYS A 227 -0.07 -10.24 -12.84
C CYS A 227 0.29 -10.67 -14.26
N ILE A 228 1.58 -10.72 -14.58
CA ILE A 228 2.09 -11.11 -15.90
C ILE A 228 1.64 -12.53 -16.23
N ASN A 229 1.81 -13.47 -15.29
CA ASN A 229 1.44 -14.87 -15.47
C ASN A 229 -0.08 -15.09 -15.61
N ASN A 230 -0.91 -14.14 -15.18
CA ASN A 230 -2.36 -14.22 -15.23
C ASN A 230 -3.00 -13.24 -16.24
N GLY A 231 -2.20 -12.65 -17.13
CA GLY A 231 -2.69 -11.80 -18.23
C GLY A 231 -3.20 -10.42 -17.81
N TYR A 232 -2.84 -9.94 -16.62
CA TYR A 232 -3.08 -8.55 -16.21
C TYR A 232 -2.17 -7.61 -17.00
N LYS A 233 -2.72 -6.46 -17.38
CA LYS A 233 -2.05 -5.47 -18.24
C LYS A 233 -1.62 -4.22 -17.49
N LEU A 234 -2.23 -3.93 -16.35
CA LEU A 234 -1.94 -2.73 -15.56
C LEU A 234 -1.94 -3.06 -14.07
N PHE A 235 -0.86 -2.73 -13.39
CA PHE A 235 -0.80 -2.71 -11.93
C PHE A 235 -0.91 -1.26 -11.45
N GLU A 236 -2.06 -0.89 -10.92
CA GLU A 236 -2.36 0.46 -10.43
C GLU A 236 -1.88 0.63 -8.98
N MET A 237 -1.12 1.69 -8.71
CA MET A 237 -0.60 2.01 -7.38
C MET A 237 -1.32 3.20 -6.74
N GLY A 238 -2.24 3.84 -7.46
CA GLY A 238 -3.10 4.93 -7.01
C GLY A 238 -2.41 6.28 -6.86
N VAL A 239 -3.06 7.15 -6.10
CA VAL A 239 -2.68 8.55 -5.96
C VAL A 239 -1.39 8.72 -5.14
N GLY A 240 -0.56 9.69 -5.53
CA GLY A 240 0.53 10.24 -4.73
C GLY A 240 1.92 9.77 -5.15
N GLY A 241 2.91 10.66 -5.06
CA GLY A 241 4.26 10.43 -5.60
C GLY A 241 5.30 10.03 -4.57
N MET A 242 5.05 8.96 -3.80
CA MET A 242 6.11 8.39 -2.97
C MET A 242 7.25 7.88 -3.86
N ASP A 243 8.51 8.05 -3.43
CA ASP A 243 9.70 7.72 -4.23
C ASP A 243 9.67 6.33 -4.86
N TYR A 244 9.15 5.33 -4.16
CA TYR A 244 9.07 3.97 -4.69
C TYR A 244 8.03 3.86 -5.83
N LYS A 245 6.87 4.52 -5.72
CA LYS A 245 5.85 4.54 -6.78
C LYS A 245 6.41 5.16 -8.06
N GLN A 246 7.14 6.26 -7.93
CA GLN A 246 7.81 6.91 -9.06
C GLN A 246 8.82 5.97 -9.73
N LYS A 247 9.62 5.24 -8.93
CA LYS A 247 10.65 4.32 -9.44
C LYS A 247 10.05 3.08 -10.11
N TRP A 248 8.95 2.54 -9.60
CA TRP A 248 8.27 1.38 -10.16
C TRP A 248 7.28 1.72 -11.27
N SER A 249 6.86 2.98 -11.46
CA SER A 249 5.89 3.30 -12.51
C SER A 249 6.57 3.61 -13.83
N ASN A 250 6.17 2.93 -14.90
CA ASN A 250 6.45 3.31 -16.29
C ASN A 250 5.26 4.07 -16.92
N HIS A 251 4.11 4.12 -16.24
CA HIS A 251 2.94 4.90 -16.62
C HIS A 251 2.54 5.84 -15.48
N ILE A 252 2.91 7.12 -15.62
CA ILE A 252 2.60 8.18 -14.66
C ILE A 252 1.63 9.14 -15.33
N TYR A 253 0.48 9.35 -14.71
CA TYR A 253 -0.60 10.12 -15.29
C TYR A 253 -1.17 11.16 -14.33
N ARG A 254 -1.93 12.10 -14.88
CA ARG A 254 -2.57 13.16 -14.10
C ARG A 254 -4.05 12.86 -13.93
N PHE A 255 -4.52 12.89 -12.69
CA PHE A 255 -5.95 12.82 -12.43
C PHE A 255 -6.65 14.08 -12.93
N ASN A 256 -7.89 13.91 -13.38
CA ASN A 256 -8.76 15.00 -13.78
C ASN A 256 -9.95 15.13 -12.83
N HIS A 257 -10.44 16.36 -12.71
CA HIS A 257 -11.73 16.65 -12.08
C HIS A 257 -12.72 17.02 -13.18
N TRP A 258 -13.76 16.21 -13.37
CA TRP A 258 -14.81 16.46 -14.34
C TRP A 258 -16.02 17.10 -13.67
N ILE A 259 -16.52 18.18 -14.26
CA ILE A 259 -17.68 18.91 -13.77
C ILE A 259 -18.74 18.86 -14.86
N MET A 260 -19.75 18.04 -14.63
CA MET A 260 -20.86 17.83 -15.55
C MET A 260 -22.00 18.80 -15.19
N ILE A 261 -22.25 19.76 -16.07
CA ILE A 261 -23.23 20.82 -15.90
C ILE A 261 -24.43 20.56 -16.80
N PRO A 262 -25.66 20.41 -16.26
CA PRO A 262 -26.87 20.26 -17.07
C PRO A 262 -27.10 21.40 -18.07
N LYS A 263 -27.50 21.04 -19.30
CA LYS A 263 -27.70 22.01 -20.40
C LYS A 263 -28.90 22.95 -20.19
N LYS A 264 -29.95 22.51 -19.48
CA LYS A 264 -31.29 23.14 -19.54
C LYS A 264 -31.66 24.09 -18.40
N SER A 265 -30.83 24.28 -17.36
CA SER A 265 -31.22 25.09 -16.18
C SER A 265 -30.21 26.21 -15.84
N PRO A 266 -30.61 27.50 -15.88
CA PRO A 266 -29.73 28.64 -15.58
C PRO A 266 -29.17 28.64 -14.14
N LEU A 267 -30.01 28.35 -13.15
CA LEU A 267 -29.57 28.26 -11.74
C LEU A 267 -28.52 27.16 -11.56
N ILE A 268 -28.75 26.00 -12.18
CA ILE A 268 -27.82 24.87 -12.11
C ILE A 268 -26.51 25.19 -12.87
N LYS A 269 -26.58 25.95 -13.97
CA LYS A 269 -25.38 26.45 -14.66
C LYS A 269 -24.54 27.32 -13.75
N LEU A 270 -25.15 28.23 -12.98
CA LEU A 270 -24.43 29.07 -12.01
C LEU A 270 -23.73 28.20 -10.96
N ILE A 271 -24.43 27.21 -10.39
CA ILE A 271 -23.85 26.25 -9.44
C ILE A 271 -22.66 25.50 -10.06
N GLY A 272 -22.80 25.06 -11.31
CA GLY A 272 -21.73 24.38 -12.04
C GLY A 272 -20.51 25.27 -12.28
N MET A 273 -20.71 26.53 -12.60
CA MET A 273 -19.63 27.51 -12.77
C MET A 273 -18.93 27.82 -11.44
N MET A 274 -19.69 28.00 -10.36
CA MET A 274 -19.11 28.18 -9.02
C MET A 274 -18.26 26.99 -8.60
N GLU A 275 -18.74 25.76 -8.80
CA GLU A 275 -17.98 24.55 -8.54
C GLU A 275 -16.72 24.46 -9.42
N HIS A 276 -16.81 24.85 -10.70
CA HIS A 276 -15.67 24.92 -11.60
C HIS A 276 -14.57 25.84 -11.08
N TYR A 277 -14.88 27.09 -10.78
CA TYR A 277 -13.88 28.01 -10.24
C TYR A 277 -13.36 27.57 -8.88
N ARG A 278 -14.22 27.01 -8.01
CA ARG A 278 -13.79 26.45 -6.71
C ARG A 278 -12.73 25.36 -6.90
N VAL A 279 -12.91 24.46 -7.87
CA VAL A 279 -11.95 23.39 -8.19
C VAL A 279 -10.68 23.97 -8.80
N VAL A 280 -10.79 24.87 -9.79
CA VAL A 280 -9.62 25.52 -10.42
C VAL A 280 -8.76 26.23 -9.38
N ILE A 281 -9.37 27.03 -8.50
CA ILE A 281 -8.65 27.73 -7.42
C ILE A 281 -8.00 26.72 -6.48
N LYS A 282 -8.71 25.64 -6.09
CA LYS A 282 -8.15 24.59 -5.22
C LYS A 282 -6.92 23.93 -5.83
N GLU A 283 -6.97 23.54 -7.10
CA GLU A 283 -5.84 22.90 -7.78
C GLU A 283 -4.69 23.89 -8.05
N TYR A 284 -5.00 25.16 -8.31
CA TYR A 284 -3.98 26.22 -8.37
C TYR A 284 -3.25 26.38 -7.03
N LEU A 285 -3.97 26.46 -5.91
CA LEU A 285 -3.36 26.57 -4.57
C LEU A 285 -2.50 25.36 -4.21
N LYS A 286 -2.92 24.15 -4.61
CA LYS A 286 -2.09 22.94 -4.47
C LYS A 286 -0.79 23.03 -5.25
N SER A 287 -0.85 23.47 -6.52
CA SER A 287 0.34 23.64 -7.36
C SER A 287 1.34 24.66 -6.80
N LYS A 288 0.87 25.58 -5.96
CA LYS A 288 1.69 26.54 -5.22
C LYS A 288 2.17 26.02 -3.85
N LYS A 289 1.94 24.75 -3.54
CA LYS A 289 2.32 24.09 -2.27
C LYS A 289 1.83 24.82 -1.02
N VAL A 290 0.71 25.53 -1.12
CA VAL A 290 0.13 26.27 0.02
C VAL A 290 -0.29 25.31 1.15
N ASN A 291 -0.65 24.07 0.80
CA ASN A 291 -0.97 23.04 1.80
C ASN A 291 0.27 22.65 2.62
N ASP A 292 1.45 22.60 2.01
CA ASP A 292 2.69 22.23 2.70
C ASP A 292 3.07 23.32 3.73
N LEU A 293 2.80 24.59 3.41
CA LEU A 293 2.98 25.71 4.35
C LEU A 293 2.04 25.59 5.55
N ARG A 294 0.76 25.23 5.32
CA ARG A 294 -0.20 24.99 6.41
C ARG A 294 0.25 23.83 7.30
N ASP A 295 0.65 22.72 6.70
CA ASP A 295 1.06 21.52 7.42
C ASP A 295 2.36 21.75 8.19
N PHE A 296 3.29 22.55 7.65
CA PHE A 296 4.48 23.03 8.37
C PHE A 296 4.12 23.88 9.60
N LEU A 297 3.19 24.83 9.46
CA LEU A 297 2.76 25.70 10.58
C LEU A 297 2.04 24.91 11.68
N ILE A 298 1.17 23.96 11.30
CA ILE A 298 0.48 23.08 12.25
C ILE A 298 1.47 22.10 12.91
N GLY A 299 2.41 21.55 12.15
CA GLY A 299 3.44 20.64 12.65
C GLY A 299 4.30 21.29 13.74
N LYS A 300 4.75 22.52 13.51
CA LYS A 300 5.52 23.29 14.50
C LYS A 300 4.75 23.56 15.80
N ALA A 301 3.41 23.67 15.74
CA ALA A 301 2.56 23.82 16.91
C ALA A 301 2.36 22.50 17.69
N LYS A 302 2.47 21.35 17.01
CA LYS A 302 2.36 20.01 17.63
C LYS A 302 3.68 19.48 18.18
N GLU A 303 4.82 19.78 17.55
CA GLU A 303 6.15 19.40 18.05
C GLU A 303 6.42 19.93 19.47
N ASN A 304 5.81 21.05 19.85
CA ASN A 304 5.91 21.61 21.20
C ASN A 304 5.15 20.80 22.29
N LYS A 305 4.49 19.69 21.95
CA LYS A 305 3.66 18.93 22.91
C LYS A 305 4.01 17.45 23.07
N GLU A 306 4.93 16.90 22.30
CA GLU A 306 5.24 15.47 22.36
C GLU A 306 6.62 15.19 22.96
N ASN A 307 6.61 14.64 24.18
CA ASN A 307 7.77 13.96 24.72
C ASN A 307 7.99 12.68 23.90
N LYS A 308 9.05 12.63 23.08
CA LYS A 308 9.50 11.39 22.45
C LYS A 308 9.86 10.40 23.56
N VAL A 309 9.08 9.34 23.71
CA VAL A 309 9.46 8.22 24.57
C VAL A 309 10.73 7.62 23.98
N PRO A 310 11.83 7.47 24.75
CA PRO A 310 13.02 6.79 24.28
C PRO A 310 12.64 5.37 23.88
N GLN A 311 12.78 5.05 22.59
CA GLN A 311 12.54 3.70 22.12
C GLN A 311 13.85 2.92 22.33
N GLU A 312 13.86 1.96 23.25
CA GLU A 312 15.00 1.05 23.39
C GLU A 312 15.31 0.42 22.02
N SER A 313 16.54 0.62 21.57
CA SER A 313 17.01 0.11 20.28
C SER A 313 18.04 -0.97 20.53
N TYR A 314 18.12 -1.96 19.65
CA TYR A 314 19.03 -3.09 19.79
C TYR A 314 20.06 -3.10 18.66
N GLY A 315 21.31 -3.44 19.00
CA GLY A 315 22.39 -3.67 18.04
C GLY A 315 22.94 -5.07 18.15
N PHE A 316 23.71 -5.48 17.14
CA PHE A 316 24.50 -6.70 17.21
C PHE A 316 25.98 -6.43 16.93
N LYS A 317 26.86 -7.21 17.55
CA LYS A 317 28.30 -7.24 17.29
C LYS A 317 28.77 -8.68 17.17
N THR A 318 29.78 -8.92 16.34
CA THR A 318 30.48 -10.22 16.31
C THR A 318 31.36 -10.34 17.55
N LEU A 319 31.43 -11.52 18.15
CA LEU A 319 32.35 -11.84 19.24
C LEU A 319 33.59 -12.54 18.66
N GLU A 320 34.78 -12.13 19.09
CA GLU A 320 36.05 -12.73 18.68
C GLU A 320 36.27 -14.11 19.30
N SER A 321 35.71 -14.35 20.48
CA SER A 321 35.72 -15.61 21.20
C SER A 321 34.31 -16.03 21.63
N PRO A 322 34.04 -17.35 21.76
CA PRO A 322 32.80 -17.83 22.34
C PRO A 322 32.56 -17.27 23.75
N PRO A 323 31.30 -16.97 24.11
CA PRO A 323 30.97 -16.65 25.50
C PRO A 323 31.26 -17.84 26.42
N SER A 324 31.47 -17.57 27.72
CA SER A 324 31.62 -18.61 28.74
C SER A 324 30.36 -19.49 28.76
N GLU A 325 30.50 -20.77 28.43
CA GLU A 325 29.37 -21.69 28.25
C GLU A 325 28.63 -22.00 29.56
N ASN A 326 29.30 -21.86 30.71
CA ASN A 326 28.75 -22.22 32.01
C ASN A 326 27.51 -21.39 32.43
N ASP A 327 27.28 -20.23 31.80
CA ASP A 327 26.18 -19.31 32.14
C ASP A 327 25.14 -19.17 31.02
N LEU A 328 25.24 -19.96 29.94
CA LEU A 328 24.34 -19.87 28.78
C LEU A 328 23.15 -20.80 28.93
N VAL A 329 21.96 -20.21 28.93
CA VAL A 329 20.69 -20.92 28.90
C VAL A 329 20.10 -20.80 27.49
N PRO A 330 19.91 -21.91 26.76
CA PRO A 330 19.21 -21.90 25.48
C PRO A 330 17.81 -21.28 25.62
N CYS A 331 17.40 -20.44 24.66
CA CYS A 331 16.05 -19.90 24.62
C CYS A 331 15.51 -19.82 23.20
N GLY A 332 14.19 -19.96 23.06
CA GLY A 332 13.50 -19.76 21.79
C GLY A 332 13.31 -18.28 21.45
N ILE A 333 13.09 -17.97 20.17
CA ILE A 333 12.78 -16.61 19.70
C ILE A 333 11.54 -16.04 20.43
N ALA A 334 10.55 -16.88 20.71
CA ALA A 334 9.33 -16.48 21.42
C ALA A 334 9.58 -16.02 22.87
N GLU A 335 10.66 -16.50 23.50
CA GLU A 335 11.07 -16.07 24.84
C GLU A 335 11.81 -14.72 24.82
N CYS A 336 12.25 -14.27 23.65
CA CYS A 336 12.95 -13.01 23.45
C CYS A 336 11.95 -11.89 23.08
N ASN A 337 11.10 -11.52 24.04
CA ASN A 337 9.99 -10.57 23.83
C ASN A 337 10.37 -9.08 23.95
N GLN A 338 11.66 -8.77 24.05
CA GLN A 338 12.14 -7.39 24.16
C GLN A 338 11.86 -6.62 22.86
N ILE A 339 11.31 -5.41 22.98
CA ILE A 339 11.01 -4.55 21.83
C ILE A 339 12.32 -4.27 21.06
N GLY A 340 12.28 -4.47 19.74
CA GLY A 340 13.44 -4.25 18.86
C GLY A 340 14.38 -5.46 18.74
N TYR A 341 14.30 -6.46 19.61
CA TYR A 341 15.12 -7.68 19.51
C TYR A 341 14.90 -8.42 18.18
N LYS A 342 13.63 -8.73 17.86
CA LYS A 342 13.28 -9.51 16.66
C LYS A 342 13.74 -8.81 15.38
N LYS A 343 13.57 -7.50 15.30
CA LYS A 343 14.14 -6.68 14.21
C LYS A 343 15.66 -6.84 14.11
N THR A 344 16.39 -6.69 15.22
CA THR A 344 17.86 -6.79 15.22
C THR A 344 18.35 -8.19 14.90
N LEU A 345 17.64 -9.23 15.34
CA LEU A 345 17.89 -10.61 14.94
C LEU A 345 17.69 -10.79 13.43
N ASN A 346 16.59 -10.27 12.88
CA ASN A 346 16.32 -10.29 11.44
C ASN A 346 17.39 -9.54 10.64
N ASP A 347 17.89 -8.41 11.15
CA ASP A 347 18.99 -7.65 10.56
C ASP A 347 20.29 -8.47 10.53
N LEU A 348 20.57 -9.23 11.59
CA LEU A 348 21.70 -10.17 11.68
C LEU A 348 21.55 -11.32 10.67
N LEU A 349 20.37 -11.96 10.59
CA LEU A 349 20.10 -13.01 9.61
C LEU A 349 20.29 -12.51 8.17
N TYR A 350 19.80 -11.30 7.88
CA TYR A 350 20.01 -10.64 6.60
C TYR A 350 21.50 -10.45 6.30
N GLN A 351 22.30 -10.02 7.27
CA GLN A 351 23.74 -9.80 7.09
C GLN A 351 24.48 -11.12 6.84
N GLU A 352 24.18 -12.15 7.61
CA GLU A 352 24.86 -13.45 7.60
C GLU A 352 24.31 -14.43 6.56
N GLU A 353 23.23 -14.06 5.85
CA GLU A 353 22.55 -14.90 4.84
C GLU A 353 22.23 -16.30 5.38
N SER A 354 21.80 -16.37 6.65
CA SER A 354 21.56 -17.63 7.35
C SER A 354 20.07 -17.92 7.49
N PRO A 355 19.63 -19.16 7.20
CA PRO A 355 18.30 -19.62 7.58
C PRO A 355 18.08 -19.48 9.09
N ARG A 356 16.91 -18.99 9.50
CA ARG A 356 16.51 -18.86 10.90
C ARG A 356 16.60 -20.17 11.66
N LYS A 357 16.33 -21.30 11.00
CA LYS A 357 16.43 -22.64 11.60
C LYS A 357 17.87 -23.08 11.95
N ASN A 358 18.90 -22.37 11.46
CA ASN A 358 20.30 -22.71 11.65
C ASN A 358 20.97 -21.88 12.76
N ILE A 359 20.20 -21.12 13.53
CA ILE A 359 20.73 -20.29 14.62
C ILE A 359 20.40 -20.92 15.96
N GLU A 360 21.30 -20.76 16.91
CA GLU A 360 21.07 -21.09 18.31
C GLU A 360 21.09 -19.79 19.11
N ILE A 361 20.12 -19.61 20.00
CA ILE A 361 19.98 -18.40 20.81
C ILE A 361 20.11 -18.78 22.27
N TYR A 362 20.86 -17.96 23.00
CA TYR A 362 21.12 -18.15 24.42
C TYR A 362 20.92 -16.83 25.17
N LYS A 363 20.51 -16.94 26.43
CA LYS A 363 20.48 -15.87 27.42
C LYS A 363 21.36 -16.25 28.62
N THR A 364 21.70 -15.29 29.46
CA THR A 364 22.28 -15.57 30.78
C THR A 364 21.31 -15.14 31.88
N ASP A 365 21.35 -15.77 33.04
CA ASP A 365 20.50 -15.40 34.19
C ASP A 365 20.73 -13.95 34.65
N LEU A 366 21.89 -13.39 34.32
CA LEU A 366 22.30 -12.01 34.63
C LEU A 366 21.98 -11.01 33.51
N SER A 367 21.56 -11.46 32.32
CA SER A 367 21.38 -10.60 31.16
C SER A 367 20.02 -9.90 31.12
N LYS A 368 19.96 -8.66 31.62
CA LYS A 368 18.85 -7.75 31.30
C LYS A 368 18.94 -7.32 29.83
N GLY A 369 18.27 -8.06 28.96
CA GLY A 369 18.13 -7.72 27.53
C GLY A 369 19.39 -7.96 26.70
N ARG A 370 20.27 -8.91 27.04
CA ARG A 370 21.37 -9.33 26.14
C ARG A 370 21.15 -10.77 25.72
N TYR A 371 21.39 -11.06 24.45
CA TYR A 371 21.22 -12.38 23.87
C TYR A 371 22.44 -12.75 23.04
N TYR A 372 22.87 -13.99 23.16
CA TYR A 372 23.95 -14.55 22.36
C TYR A 372 23.35 -15.37 21.23
N VAL A 373 23.83 -15.14 20.02
CA VAL A 373 23.38 -15.86 18.82
C VAL A 373 24.57 -16.55 18.20
N LYS A 374 24.46 -17.87 18.03
CA LYS A 374 25.45 -18.68 17.33
C LYS A 374 24.93 -18.98 15.93
N ILE A 375 25.75 -18.70 14.93
CA ILE A 375 25.47 -19.01 13.53
C ILE A 375 26.69 -19.76 13.00
N LYS A 376 26.53 -21.06 12.75
CA LYS A 376 27.66 -21.97 12.44
C LYS A 376 28.71 -21.88 13.55
N ASN A 377 29.94 -21.45 13.22
CA ASN A 377 31.06 -21.31 14.15
C ASN A 377 31.28 -19.87 14.66
N ARG A 378 30.37 -18.94 14.33
CA ARG A 378 30.49 -17.52 14.70
C ARG A 378 29.50 -17.18 15.80
N TRP A 379 29.95 -16.35 16.72
CA TRP A 379 29.15 -15.85 17.84
C TRP A 379 28.85 -14.37 17.67
N PHE A 380 27.64 -13.99 18.04
CA PHE A 380 27.15 -12.62 18.02
C PHE A 380 26.49 -12.30 19.35
N ILE A 381 26.54 -11.04 19.74
CA ILE A 381 25.77 -10.52 20.88
C ILE A 381 24.77 -9.48 20.40
N ILE A 382 23.49 -9.72 20.67
CA ILE A 382 22.41 -8.74 20.54
C ILE A 382 22.26 -8.04 21.89
N HIS A 383 22.35 -6.71 21.90
CA HIS A 383 22.39 -5.90 23.13
C HIS A 383 21.64 -4.58 22.96
N PRO A 384 21.14 -3.99 24.06
CA PRO A 384 20.50 -2.69 24.01
C PRO A 384 21.53 -1.61 23.66
N ILE A 385 21.12 -0.65 22.85
CA ILE A 385 21.83 0.57 22.53
C ILE A 385 21.05 1.71 23.20
N LEU A 386 21.75 2.52 24.01
CA LEU A 386 21.21 3.77 24.52
C LEU A 386 21.13 4.76 23.34
N SER A 387 19.92 5.19 23.00
CA SER A 387 19.65 6.21 21.99
C SER A 387 19.91 7.62 22.51
#